data_AF-A0AAD2SWF8-F1
#
_entry.id   AF-A0AAD2SWF8-F1
#
_cell.length_a   1.000
_cell.length_b   1.000
_cell.length_c   1.000
_cell.angle_alpha   90.00
_cell.angle_beta   90.00
_cell.angle_gamma   90.00
#
_symmetry.space_group_name_H-M   'P 1'
#
loop_
_entity.id
_entity.type
_entity.pdbx_description
1 polymer ?
#
loop_
_entity_poly.entity_id
_entity_poly.type
_entity_poly.pdbx_seq_one_letter_code
_entity_poly.pdbx_strand_id
1 'polypeptide(L)'
;MPKEYYLYVNGQRVKVSEQIYKVYWREREHEKYLEQVDRKNHLLFFSSLDHDGHFVDNIVDESVDVEKIVETQMMIEAVRNAISRLNAEERDIIERLYFNDETVRSVAKLKSITHPALIKRRNKILEKLKKFIEEL
;
A
#
# COMPACT_ATOMS: atom_id res chain seq x y z
N MET A 1 -20.31 -60.74 30.96
CA MET A 1 -19.04 -60.10 31.37
C MET A 1 -19.05 -58.66 30.88
N PRO A 2 -18.68 -57.66 31.70
CA PRO A 2 -18.59 -56.27 31.25
C PRO A 2 -17.50 -56.14 30.16
N LYS A 3 -17.80 -55.41 29.08
CA LYS A 3 -16.82 -55.13 28.02
C LYS A 3 -15.73 -54.23 28.58
N GLU A 4 -14.47 -54.60 28.36
CA GLU A 4 -13.32 -53.79 28.73
C GLU A 4 -12.81 -53.02 27.51
N TYR A 5 -12.54 -51.72 27.69
CA TYR A 5 -12.08 -50.83 26.62
C TYR A 5 -10.63 -50.44 26.85
N TYR A 6 -9.87 -50.33 25.77
CA TYR A 6 -8.44 -50.04 25.81
C TYR A 6 -8.06 -49.05 24.71
N LEU A 7 -7.13 -48.15 25.03
CA LEU A 7 -6.47 -47.26 24.08
C LEU A 7 -4.96 -47.52 24.12
N TYR A 8 -4.28 -47.25 23.01
CA TYR A 8 -2.82 -47.36 22.93
C TYR A 8 -2.23 -45.95 22.89
N VAL A 9 -1.41 -45.62 23.89
CA VAL A 9 -0.70 -44.33 23.98
C VAL A 9 0.78 -44.64 23.99
N ASN A 10 1.53 -44.12 23.02
CA ASN A 10 2.97 -44.40 22.87
C ASN A 10 3.33 -45.90 22.88
N GLY A 11 2.46 -46.73 22.28
CA GLY A 11 2.64 -48.19 22.22
C GLY A 11 2.21 -48.95 23.49
N GLN A 12 1.82 -48.27 24.57
CA GLN A 12 1.35 -48.92 25.80
C GLN A 12 -0.17 -49.05 25.82
N ARG A 13 -0.67 -50.22 26.24
CA ARG A 13 -2.10 -50.52 26.37
C ARG A 13 -2.65 -49.97 27.69
N VAL A 14 -3.53 -48.98 27.61
CA VAL A 14 -4.17 -48.32 28.76
C VAL A 14 -5.65 -48.71 28.79
N LYS A 15 -6.12 -49.23 29.93
CA LYS A 15 -7.55 -49.53 30.15
C LYS A 15 -8.31 -48.23 30.40
N VAL A 16 -9.43 -48.03 29.70
CA VAL A 16 -10.24 -46.80 29.77
C VAL A 16 -11.72 -47.12 29.96
N SER A 17 -12.50 -46.10 30.32
CA SER A 17 -13.96 -46.20 30.33
C SER A 17 -14.52 -46.22 28.89
N GLU A 18 -15.72 -46.76 28.73
CA GLU A 18 -16.42 -46.76 27.44
C GLU A 18 -16.63 -45.33 26.90
N GLN A 19 -16.89 -44.36 27.78
CA GLN A 19 -17.08 -42.96 27.41
C GLN A 19 -15.82 -42.37 26.77
N ILE A 20 -14.65 -42.59 27.40
CA ILE A 20 -13.35 -42.12 26.88
C ILE A 20 -13.03 -42.80 25.55
N TYR A 21 -13.27 -44.12 25.45
CA TYR A 21 -13.06 -44.87 24.22
C TYR A 21 -13.88 -44.31 23.06
N LYS A 22 -15.17 -44.04 23.28
CA LYS A 22 -16.07 -43.48 22.26
C LYS A 22 -15.64 -42.08 21.82
N VAL A 23 -15.26 -41.20 22.76
CA VAL A 23 -14.79 -39.85 22.43
C VAL A 23 -13.51 -39.90 21.61
N TYR A 24 -12.50 -40.67 22.04
CA TYR A 24 -11.25 -40.81 21.31
C TYR A 24 -11.45 -41.25 19.86
N TRP A 25 -12.27 -42.30 19.65
CA TRP A 25 -12.53 -42.80 18.31
C TRP A 25 -13.37 -41.85 17.46
N ARG A 26 -14.29 -41.08 18.08
CA ARG A 26 -15.03 -40.04 17.36
C ARG A 26 -14.11 -38.96 16.82
N GLU A 27 -13.18 -38.45 17.63
CA GLU A 27 -12.21 -37.44 17.19
C GLU A 27 -11.26 -38.02 16.12
N ARG A 28 -10.81 -39.27 16.28
CA ARG A 28 -9.98 -39.95 15.27
C ARG A 28 -10.68 -40.14 13.93
N GLU A 29 -11.95 -40.52 13.93
CA GLU A 29 -12.72 -40.64 12.68
C GLU A 29 -12.99 -39.27 12.07
N HIS A 30 -13.20 -38.23 12.88
CA HIS A 30 -13.32 -36.85 12.39
C HIS A 30 -12.02 -36.35 11.73
N GLU A 31 -10.86 -36.61 12.34
CA GLU A 31 -9.53 -36.31 11.78
C GLU A 31 -9.34 -36.98 10.40
N LYS A 32 -9.63 -38.29 10.30
CA LYS A 32 -9.58 -39.02 9.03
C LYS A 32 -10.53 -38.44 7.97
N TYR A 33 -11.72 -38.03 8.38
CA TYR A 33 -12.68 -37.41 7.48
C TYR A 33 -12.14 -36.08 6.94
N LEU A 34 -11.57 -35.22 7.79
CA LEU A 34 -10.94 -33.98 7.38
C LEU A 34 -9.80 -34.25 6.38
N GLU A 35 -8.93 -35.22 6.65
CA GLU A 35 -7.88 -35.61 5.70
C GLU A 35 -8.42 -36.05 4.32
N GLN A 36 -9.54 -36.77 4.30
CA GLN A 36 -10.19 -37.18 3.05
C GLN A 36 -10.79 -35.98 2.30
N VAL A 37 -11.41 -35.05 3.04
CA VAL A 37 -11.94 -33.81 2.49
C VAL A 37 -10.81 -32.97 1.88
N ASP A 38 -9.68 -32.85 2.57
CA ASP A 38 -8.51 -32.12 2.11
C ASP A 38 -7.93 -32.74 0.82
N ARG A 39 -7.80 -34.07 0.78
CA ARG A 39 -7.35 -34.78 -0.43
C ARG A 39 -8.30 -34.62 -1.61
N LYS A 40 -9.62 -34.71 -1.36
CA LYS A 40 -10.65 -34.59 -2.40
C LYS A 40 -10.70 -33.18 -2.99
N ASN A 41 -10.54 -32.16 -2.15
CA ASN A 41 -10.60 -30.76 -2.56
C ASN A 41 -9.23 -30.21 -3.01
N HIS A 42 -8.20 -31.05 -3.09
CA HIS A 42 -6.84 -30.64 -3.42
C HIS A 42 -6.38 -29.47 -2.54
N LEU A 43 -6.41 -29.66 -1.22
CA LEU A 43 -6.04 -28.62 -0.26
C LEU A 43 -4.67 -28.02 -0.64
N LEU A 44 -4.70 -26.76 -1.06
CA LEU A 44 -3.52 -25.97 -1.30
C LEU A 44 -3.27 -25.16 -0.03
N PHE A 45 -2.17 -25.48 0.67
CA PHE A 45 -1.72 -24.61 1.75
C PHE A 45 -1.23 -23.30 1.15
N PHE A 46 -1.56 -22.19 1.81
CA PHE A 46 -1.07 -20.87 1.41
C PHE A 46 0.47 -20.82 1.36
N SER A 47 1.13 -21.50 2.30
CA SER A 47 2.58 -21.68 2.32
C SER A 47 3.14 -22.49 1.14
N SER A 48 2.32 -23.32 0.48
CA SER A 48 2.77 -24.08 -0.70
C SER A 48 2.92 -23.21 -1.95
N LEU A 49 2.33 -22.00 -1.94
CA LEU A 49 2.47 -20.99 -3.00
C LEU A 49 3.69 -20.08 -2.76
N ASP A 50 4.31 -20.17 -1.58
CA ASP A 50 5.46 -19.36 -1.20
C ASP A 50 6.77 -20.05 -1.58
N HIS A 51 7.21 -19.78 -2.81
CA HIS A 51 8.38 -20.43 -3.41
C HIS A 51 9.71 -19.79 -3.02
N ASP A 52 9.72 -18.50 -2.68
CA ASP A 52 10.90 -17.69 -2.40
C ASP A 52 10.84 -16.95 -1.04
N GLY A 53 9.76 -17.13 -0.26
CA GLY A 53 9.55 -16.45 1.01
C GLY A 53 8.90 -15.07 0.89
N HIS A 54 8.49 -14.66 -0.32
CA HIS A 54 7.95 -13.35 -0.63
C HIS A 54 6.53 -13.40 -1.22
N PHE A 55 5.80 -14.52 -1.06
CA PHE A 55 4.44 -14.63 -1.63
C PHE A 55 3.50 -13.50 -1.23
N VAL A 56 3.52 -13.10 0.04
CA VAL A 56 2.67 -12.00 0.55
C VAL A 56 3.07 -10.66 -0.08
N ASP A 57 4.36 -10.43 -0.31
CA ASP A 57 4.87 -9.20 -0.94
C ASP A 57 4.48 -9.10 -2.42
N ASN A 58 4.18 -10.24 -3.07
CA ASN A 58 3.72 -10.31 -4.46
C ASN A 58 2.20 -10.08 -4.60
N ILE A 59 1.43 -10.02 -3.50
CA ILE A 59 0.01 -9.70 -3.56
C ILE A 59 -0.15 -8.19 -3.69
N VAL A 60 -0.71 -7.75 -4.81
CA VAL A 60 -0.97 -6.33 -5.06
C VAL A 60 -1.98 -5.80 -4.04
N ASP A 61 -1.61 -4.74 -3.33
CA ASP A 61 -2.54 -3.97 -2.51
C ASP A 61 -3.32 -2.99 -3.41
N GLU A 62 -4.52 -3.41 -3.83
CA GLU A 62 -5.41 -2.59 -4.66
C GLU A 62 -5.88 -1.29 -3.97
N SER A 63 -5.65 -1.13 -2.65
CA SER A 63 -5.96 0.12 -1.96
C SER A 63 -4.92 1.22 -2.22
N VAL A 64 -3.74 0.87 -2.75
CA VAL A 64 -2.64 1.79 -3.02
C VAL A 64 -2.31 1.82 -4.51
N ASP A 65 -2.54 2.98 -5.12
CA ASP A 65 -2.16 3.24 -6.51
C ASP A 65 -0.69 3.71 -6.57
N VAL A 66 0.22 2.75 -6.67
CA VAL A 66 1.67 2.99 -6.72
C VAL A 66 2.05 3.78 -7.97
N GLU A 67 1.43 3.49 -9.11
CA GLU A 67 1.70 4.18 -10.38
C GLU A 67 1.42 5.68 -10.25
N LYS A 68 0.26 6.02 -9.70
CA LYS A 68 -0.11 7.43 -9.44
C LYS A 68 0.79 8.10 -8.43
N ILE A 69 1.26 7.40 -7.40
CA ILE A 69 2.21 7.93 -6.42
C ILE A 69 3.52 8.30 -7.13
N VAL A 70 4.05 7.39 -7.95
CA VAL A 70 5.29 7.61 -8.71
C VAL A 70 5.12 8.73 -9.72
N GLU A 71 4.03 8.75 -10.49
CA GLU A 71 3.70 9.82 -11.43
C GLU A 71 3.66 11.18 -10.72
N THR A 72 2.97 11.25 -9.57
CA THR A 72 2.87 12.48 -8.78
C THR A 72 4.24 12.94 -8.28
N GLN A 73 5.10 12.02 -7.81
CA GLN A 73 6.46 12.34 -7.38
C GLN A 73 7.31 12.90 -8.53
N MET A 74 7.24 12.26 -9.70
CA MET A 74 7.94 12.72 -10.91
C MET A 74 7.47 14.12 -11.32
N MET A 75 6.16 14.38 -11.30
CA MET A 75 5.60 15.71 -11.59
C MET A 75 6.07 16.77 -10.59
N ILE A 76 6.10 16.45 -9.29
CA ILE A 76 6.61 17.37 -8.25
C ILE A 76 8.08 17.69 -8.50
N GLU A 77 8.90 16.70 -8.83
CA GLU A 77 10.31 16.89 -9.11
C GLU A 77 10.55 17.75 -10.35
N ALA A 78 9.80 17.52 -11.43
CA ALA A 78 9.84 18.34 -12.63
C ALA A 78 9.49 19.82 -12.33
N VAL A 79 8.44 20.06 -11.54
CA VAL A 79 8.05 21.42 -11.12
C VAL A 79 9.13 22.07 -10.25
N ARG A 80 9.71 21.34 -9.29
CA ARG A 80 10.81 21.86 -8.44
C ARG A 80 12.03 22.22 -9.27
N ASN A 81 12.41 21.38 -10.24
CA ASN A 81 13.49 21.68 -11.16
C ASN A 81 13.19 22.95 -11.97
N ALA A 82 12.00 23.07 -12.56
CA ALA A 82 11.61 24.26 -13.31
C ALA A 82 11.63 25.55 -12.45
N ILE A 83 11.15 25.50 -11.20
CA ILE A 83 11.21 26.64 -10.27
C ILE A 83 12.66 27.01 -9.91
N SER A 84 13.56 26.03 -9.84
CA SER A 84 14.98 26.27 -9.58
C SER A 84 15.67 27.10 -10.68
N ARG A 85 15.16 27.02 -11.92
CA ARG A 85 15.64 27.78 -13.10
C ARG A 85 15.10 29.22 -13.18
N LEU A 86 14.11 29.58 -12.35
CA LEU A 86 13.62 30.96 -12.26
C LEU A 86 14.65 31.88 -11.58
N ASN A 87 14.64 33.16 -11.95
CA ASN A 87 15.42 34.15 -11.21
C ASN A 87 14.78 34.48 -9.86
N ALA A 88 15.50 35.19 -8.99
CA ALA A 88 15.05 35.48 -7.63
C ALA A 88 13.73 36.26 -7.56
N GLU A 89 13.50 37.21 -8.47
CA GLU A 89 12.26 38.01 -8.49
C GLU A 89 11.07 37.17 -8.97
N GLU A 90 11.27 36.37 -10.03
CA GLU A 90 10.27 35.46 -10.56
C GLU A 90 9.86 34.41 -9.51
N ARG A 91 10.86 33.84 -8.81
CA ARG A 91 10.63 32.86 -7.74
C ARG A 91 9.84 33.45 -6.58
N ASP A 92 10.21 34.64 -6.10
CA ASP A 92 9.50 35.32 -5.00
C ASP A 92 8.04 35.62 -5.36
N ILE A 93 7.74 35.98 -6.62
CA ILE A 93 6.35 36.15 -7.07
C ILE A 93 5.57 34.82 -7.00
N ILE A 94 6.16 33.72 -7.46
CA ILE A 94 5.50 32.40 -7.42
C ILE A 94 5.32 31.92 -5.98
N GLU A 95 6.33 32.05 -5.13
CA GLU A 95 6.28 31.67 -3.73
C GLU A 95 5.16 32.39 -2.99
N ARG A 96 5.07 33.70 -3.13
CA ARG A 96 4.01 34.50 -2.49
C ARG A 96 2.61 34.12 -2.96
N LEU A 97 2.43 33.93 -4.26
CA LEU A 97 1.11 33.69 -4.84
C LEU A 97 0.59 32.26 -4.64
N TYR A 98 1.48 31.26 -4.58
CA TYR A 98 1.09 29.84 -4.60
C TYR A 98 1.51 29.04 -3.38
N PHE A 99 2.52 29.48 -2.62
CA PHE A 99 2.95 28.81 -1.39
C PHE A 99 2.50 29.54 -0.13
N ASN A 100 2.43 30.87 -0.19
CA ASN A 100 1.99 31.72 0.94
C ASN A 100 0.53 32.19 0.82
N ASP A 101 -0.17 31.77 -0.24
CA ASP A 101 -1.56 32.16 -0.54
C ASP A 101 -1.83 33.68 -0.49
N GLU A 102 -0.82 34.50 -0.80
CA GLU A 102 -0.99 35.95 -0.85
C GLU A 102 -1.79 36.35 -2.09
N THR A 103 -2.67 37.34 -1.92
CA THR A 103 -3.43 37.88 -3.04
C THR A 103 -2.53 38.61 -4.05
N VAL A 104 -2.91 38.59 -5.32
CA VAL A 104 -2.25 39.39 -6.37
C VAL A 104 -2.20 40.88 -6.00
N ARG A 105 -3.20 41.40 -5.28
CA ARG A 105 -3.25 42.80 -4.86
C ARG A 105 -2.21 43.11 -3.77
N SER A 106 -2.03 42.24 -2.77
CA SER A 106 -1.02 42.45 -1.71
C SER A 106 0.40 42.39 -2.28
N VAL A 107 0.68 41.38 -3.12
CA VAL A 107 2.00 41.24 -3.77
C VAL A 107 2.30 42.42 -4.69
N ALA A 108 1.31 42.93 -5.45
CA ALA A 108 1.52 44.07 -6.33
C ALA A 108 1.87 45.33 -5.53
N LYS A 109 1.18 45.56 -4.40
CA LYS A 109 1.48 46.66 -3.48
C LYS A 109 2.88 46.54 -2.88
N LEU A 110 3.26 45.34 -2.42
CA LEU A 110 4.58 45.07 -1.85
C LEU A 110 5.71 45.31 -2.86
N LYS A 111 5.49 44.93 -4.12
CA LYS A 111 6.43 45.14 -5.23
C LYS A 111 6.38 46.53 -5.84
N SER A 112 5.52 47.42 -5.33
CA SER A 112 5.31 48.78 -5.88
C SER A 112 4.97 48.80 -7.38
N ILE A 113 4.16 47.84 -7.83
CA ILE A 113 3.67 47.76 -9.22
C ILE A 113 2.15 47.71 -9.26
N THR A 114 1.56 47.96 -10.43
CA THR A 114 0.11 47.87 -10.60
C THR A 114 -0.35 46.40 -10.60
N HIS A 115 -1.58 46.17 -10.15
CA HIS A 115 -2.20 44.84 -10.15
C HIS A 115 -2.19 44.18 -11.55
N PRO A 116 -2.53 44.87 -12.67
CA PRO A 116 -2.40 44.30 -14.01
C PRO A 116 -0.95 43.96 -14.40
N ALA A 117 0.03 44.77 -13.99
CA ALA A 117 1.44 44.50 -14.28
C ALA A 117 1.92 43.22 -13.58
N LEU A 118 1.51 42.99 -12.33
CA LEU A 118 1.83 41.75 -11.62
C LEU A 118 1.19 40.54 -12.30
N ILE A 119 -0.08 40.62 -12.71
CA ILE A 119 -0.76 39.53 -13.46
C ILE A 119 0.02 39.18 -14.72
N LYS A 120 0.43 40.20 -15.49
CA LYS A 120 1.22 40.01 -16.72
C LYS A 120 2.57 39.34 -16.43
N ARG A 121 3.26 39.75 -15.36
CA ARG A 121 4.51 39.11 -14.91
C ARG A 121 4.28 37.66 -14.50
N ARG A 122 3.30 37.38 -13.64
CA ARG A 122 2.91 36.03 -13.23
C ARG A 122 2.66 35.13 -14.43
N ASN A 123 1.83 35.57 -15.38
CA ASN A 123 1.52 34.77 -16.57
C ASN A 123 2.78 34.47 -17.39
N LYS A 124 3.70 35.44 -17.55
CA LYS A 124 4.98 35.21 -18.22
C LYS A 124 5.86 34.18 -17.49
N ILE A 125 5.84 34.19 -16.16
CA ILE A 125 6.56 33.20 -15.33
C ILE A 125 5.95 31.81 -15.52
N LEU A 126 4.62 31.69 -15.52
CA LEU A 126 3.94 30.42 -15.76
C LEU A 126 4.23 29.85 -17.15
N GLU A 127 4.26 30.68 -18.19
CA GLU A 127 4.68 30.25 -19.54
C GLU A 127 6.13 29.76 -19.56
N LYS A 128 7.02 30.40 -18.79
CA LYS A 128 8.43 30.00 -18.67
C LYS A 128 8.56 28.66 -17.95
N LEU A 129 7.83 28.48 -16.84
CA LEU A 129 7.77 27.20 -16.11
C LEU A 129 7.24 26.08 -16.99
N LYS A 130 6.18 26.33 -17.78
CA LYS A 130 5.65 25.36 -18.74
C LYS A 130 6.73 24.91 -19.73
N LYS A 131 7.45 25.85 -20.36
CA LYS A 131 8.55 25.52 -21.27
C LYS A 131 9.66 24.71 -20.61
N PHE A 132 10.02 25.07 -19.37
CA PHE A 132 11.03 24.32 -18.63
C PHE A 132 10.62 22.88 -18.34
N ILE A 133 9.33 22.62 -18.15
CA ILE A 133 8.80 21.27 -17.93
C ILE A 133 8.72 20.50 -19.25
N GLU A 134 8.36 21.15 -20.36
CA GLU A 134 8.33 20.54 -21.70
C GLU A 134 9.73 20.22 -22.25
N GLU A 135 10.78 20.84 -21.71
CA GLU A 135 12.19 20.59 -22.05
C GLU A 135 12.83 19.43 -21.26
N LEU A 136 12.16 18.91 -20.22
CA LEU A 136 12.63 17.78 -19.42
C LEU A 136 12.37 16.44 -20.13
#